data_AF-A0A7C1U6A2-F1
#
_entry.id   AF-A0A7C1U6A2-F1
#
_cell.length_a   1.000
_cell.length_b   1.000
_cell.length_c   1.000
_cell.angle_alpha   90.00
_cell.angle_beta   90.00
_cell.angle_gamma   90.00
#
_symmetry.space_group_name_H-M   'P 1'
#
loop_
_entity.id
_entity.type
_entity.pdbx_description
1 polymer ?
#
loop_
_entity_poly.entity_id
_entity_poly.type
_entity_poly.pdbx_seq_one_letter_code
_entity_poly.pdbx_strand_id
1 'polypeptide(L)'
;MPQLDPAVFLPQIFWLFVLFGLVYLFIAHSATPKITQVLERRQDRIAADLQEAEKLQAQAEGARAAYEQALEEARAKAVATVAEKREAIKLDVEAEYRKLSESLGEQIAEADARIVAAKDKALKDIRVMTADVCGSLIQSVSGLDLDQKAIAAQVDEKFDAVRENGNG
;
A
#
# COMPACT_ATOMS: atom_id res chain seq x y z
N MET A 1 27.77 51.66 99.28
CA MET A 1 27.69 51.69 97.80
C MET A 1 26.22 51.59 97.42
N PRO A 2 25.56 52.67 96.95
CA PRO A 2 24.10 52.75 96.75
C PRO A 2 23.56 51.95 95.54
N GLN A 3 24.34 51.00 95.02
CA GLN A 3 24.07 50.27 93.78
C GLN A 3 23.43 48.89 93.99
N LEU A 4 23.07 48.58 95.24
CA LEU A 4 22.31 47.38 95.63
C LEU A 4 21.09 47.78 96.49
N ASP A 5 20.37 48.83 96.08
CA ASP A 5 19.11 49.21 96.73
C ASP A 5 17.93 48.46 96.07
N PRO A 6 17.22 47.55 96.79
CA PRO A 6 16.08 46.79 96.28
C PRO A 6 14.98 47.64 95.64
N ALA A 7 14.85 48.91 96.05
CA ALA A 7 13.82 49.82 95.57
C ALA A 7 13.96 50.21 94.09
N VAL A 8 15.16 50.12 93.51
CA VAL A 8 15.42 50.52 92.10
C VAL A 8 15.20 49.36 91.11
N PHE A 9 15.22 48.11 91.60
CA PHE A 9 15.03 46.93 90.74
C PHE A 9 13.58 46.78 90.25
N LEU A 10 12.58 47.12 91.06
CA LEU A 10 11.17 47.02 90.64
C LEU A 10 10.82 47.94 89.47
N PRO A 11 11.15 49.26 89.49
CA PRO A 11 10.93 50.15 88.34
C PRO A 11 11.69 49.71 87.08
N GLN A 12 12.91 49.21 87.23
CA GLN A 12 13.72 48.73 86.11
C GLN A 12 13.08 47.50 85.44
N ILE A 13 12.59 46.55 86.22
CA ILE A 13 11.90 45.36 85.72
C ILE A 13 10.58 45.76 85.06
N PHE A 14 9.82 46.68 85.65
CA PHE A 14 8.59 47.21 85.05
C PHE A 14 8.85 47.82 83.67
N TRP A 15 9.81 48.73 83.56
CA TRP A 15 10.17 49.34 82.27
C TRP A 15 10.74 48.33 81.26
N LEU A 16 11.48 47.32 81.72
CA LEU A 16 11.93 46.22 80.87
C LEU A 16 10.75 45.48 80.25
N PHE A 17 9.74 45.11 81.04
CA PHE A 17 8.53 44.45 80.53
C PHE A 17 7.73 45.36 79.59
N VAL A 18 7.62 46.66 79.89
CA VAL A 18 6.94 47.63 79.02
C VAL A 18 7.64 47.74 77.67
N LEU A 19 8.97 47.95 77.67
CA LEU A 19 9.75 48.09 76.45
C LEU A 19 9.78 46.78 75.65
N PHE A 20 9.98 45.64 76.33
CA PHE A 20 9.97 44.31 75.72
C PHE A 20 8.60 43.99 75.11
N GLY A 21 7.51 44.29 75.82
CA GLY A 21 6.14 44.10 75.33
C GLY A 21 5.86 44.96 74.09
N LEU A 22 6.31 46.22 74.08
CA LEU A 22 6.16 47.12 72.94
C LEU A 22 6.93 46.61 71.70
N VAL A 23 8.19 46.20 71.88
CA VAL A 23 9.01 45.61 70.80
C VAL A 23 8.42 44.28 70.32
N TYR A 24 7.95 43.42 71.23
CA TYR A 24 7.32 42.15 70.91
C TYR A 24 6.06 42.36 70.07
N LEU A 25 5.18 43.30 70.45
CA LEU A 25 3.98 43.63 69.69
C LEU A 25 4.31 44.20 68.31
N PHE A 26 5.35 45.03 68.21
CA PHE A 26 5.81 45.55 66.92
C PHE A 26 6.32 44.43 65.99
N ILE A 27 7.10 43.49 66.51
CA ILE A 27 7.59 42.33 65.75
C ILE A 27 6.43 41.40 65.38
N ALA A 28 5.55 41.09 66.33
CA ALA A 28 4.38 40.24 66.09
C ALA A 28 3.45 40.82 65.03
N HIS A 29 3.29 42.15 65.00
CA HIS A 29 2.43 42.82 64.03
C HIS A 29 3.11 43.06 62.66
N SER A 30 4.44 43.19 62.60
CA SER A 30 5.14 43.56 61.35
C SER A 30 5.95 42.43 60.72
N ALA A 31 6.67 41.64 61.52
CA ALA A 31 7.56 40.58 61.03
C ALA A 31 6.78 39.29 60.70
N THR A 32 5.86 38.87 61.57
CA THR A 32 5.04 37.68 61.35
C THR A 32 4.25 37.71 60.04
N PRO A 33 3.47 38.77 59.71
CA PRO A 33 2.73 38.77 58.44
C PRO A 33 3.63 38.78 57.22
N LYS A 34 4.82 39.39 57.28
CA LYS A 34 5.78 39.38 56.18
C LYS A 34 6.31 37.96 55.91
N ILE A 35 6.62 37.21 56.96
CA ILE A 35 7.09 35.82 56.82
C ILE A 35 5.98 34.93 56.27
N THR A 36 4.75 35.07 56.79
CA THR A 36 3.57 34.34 56.30
C THR A 36 3.31 34.61 54.82
N GLN A 37 3.34 35.87 54.38
CA GLN A 37 3.13 36.23 52.97
C GLN A 37 4.18 35.61 52.03
N VAL A 38 5.45 35.53 52.46
CA VAL A 38 6.50 34.89 51.64
C VAL A 38 6.27 33.39 51.55
N LEU A 39 5.84 32.77 52.65
CA LEU A 39 5.57 31.33 52.69
C LEU A 39 4.34 30.97 51.84
N GLU A 40 3.26 31.74 51.95
CA GLU A 40 2.05 31.61 51.12
C GLU A 40 2.39 31.76 49.63
N ARG A 41 3.10 32.82 49.24
CA ARG A 41 3.52 33.03 47.84
C ARG A 41 4.33 31.86 47.28
N ARG A 42 5.18 31.24 48.11
CA ARG A 42 5.96 30.05 47.69
C ARG A 42 5.06 28.83 47.55
N GLN A 43 4.15 28.60 48.49
CA GLN A 43 3.18 27.51 48.41
C GLN A 43 2.29 27.65 47.18
N ASP A 44 1.74 28.85 46.94
CA ASP A 44 0.91 29.15 45.78
C ASP A 44 1.66 28.92 44.47
N ARG A 45 2.93 29.35 44.40
CA ARG A 45 3.76 29.13 43.22
C ARG A 45 4.05 27.65 42.99
N ILE A 46 4.41 26.90 44.04
CA ILE A 46 4.66 25.46 43.93
C ILE A 46 3.39 24.73 43.50
N ALA A 47 2.23 25.09 44.06
CA ALA A 47 0.95 24.51 43.70
C ALA A 47 0.58 24.81 42.24
N ALA A 48 0.80 26.05 41.78
CA ALA A 48 0.58 26.44 40.40
C ALA A 48 1.52 25.69 39.44
N ASP A 49 2.82 25.63 39.76
CA ASP A 49 3.83 24.92 38.96
C ASP A 49 3.50 23.41 38.88
N LEU A 50 3.05 22.80 39.98
CA LEU A 50 2.64 21.39 40.02
C LEU A 50 1.38 21.15 39.17
N GLN A 51 0.37 22.01 39.28
CA GLN A 51 -0.84 21.91 38.47
C GLN A 51 -0.55 22.09 36.98
N GLU A 52 0.36 23.00 36.62
CA GLU A 52 0.80 23.17 35.24
C GLU A 52 1.56 21.94 34.74
N ALA A 53 2.45 21.37 35.56
CA ALA A 53 3.16 20.13 35.23
C ALA A 53 2.21 18.95 35.01
N GLU A 54 1.22 18.75 35.89
CA GLU A 54 0.19 17.72 35.74
C GLU A 54 -0.63 17.91 34.46
N LYS A 55 -1.01 19.16 34.14
CA LYS A 55 -1.73 19.47 32.91
C LYS A 55 -0.88 19.16 31.66
N LEU A 56 0.40 19.55 31.67
CA LEU A 56 1.32 19.26 30.56
C LEU A 56 1.56 17.76 30.41
N GLN A 57 1.68 17.04 31.53
CA GLN A 57 1.79 15.58 31.52
C GLN A 57 0.54 14.94 30.90
N ALA A 58 -0.66 15.34 31.34
CA ALA A 58 -1.92 14.82 30.78
C ALA A 58 -2.06 15.12 29.28
N GLN A 59 -1.63 16.31 28.84
CA GLN A 59 -1.60 16.66 27.41
C GLN A 59 -0.60 15.81 26.62
N ALA A 60 0.58 15.57 27.17
CA ALA A 60 1.60 14.73 26.54
C ALA A 60 1.15 13.26 26.45
N GLU A 61 0.53 12.72 27.50
CA GLU A 61 -0.04 11.38 27.51
C GLU A 61 -1.19 11.26 26.50
N GLY A 62 -2.08 12.25 26.42
CA GLY A 62 -3.14 12.30 25.41
C GLY A 62 -2.61 12.38 23.99
N ALA A 63 -1.60 13.22 23.74
CA ALA A 63 -0.96 13.32 22.44
C ALA A 63 -0.24 12.02 22.05
N ARG A 64 0.41 11.36 23.01
CA ARG A 64 1.06 10.07 22.80
C ARG A 64 0.05 8.98 22.45
N ALA A 65 -1.07 8.90 23.18
CA ALA A 65 -2.13 7.94 22.90
C ALA A 65 -2.74 8.16 21.50
N ALA A 66 -3.00 9.42 21.13
CA ALA A 66 -3.50 9.77 19.79
C ALA A 66 -2.49 9.41 18.69
N TYR A 67 -1.19 9.64 18.93
CA TYR A 67 -0.12 9.27 18.00
C TYR A 67 -0.01 7.74 17.84
N GLU A 68 -0.04 6.99 18.94
CA GLU A 68 -0.01 5.53 18.92
C GLU A 68 -1.24 4.96 18.18
N GLN A 69 -2.44 5.50 18.43
CA GLN A 69 -3.65 5.12 17.70
C GLN A 69 -3.54 5.44 16.20
N ALA A 70 -3.08 6.64 15.84
CA ALA A 70 -2.91 7.03 14.44
C ALA A 70 -1.90 6.13 13.71
N LEU A 71 -0.83 5.71 14.41
CA LEU A 71 0.16 4.79 13.87
C LEU A 71 -0.42 3.40 13.60
N GLU A 72 -1.19 2.86 14.54
CA GLU A 72 -1.87 1.56 14.36
C GLU A 72 -2.92 1.62 13.26
N GLU A 73 -3.73 2.67 13.19
CA GLU A 73 -4.68 2.89 12.10
C GLU A 73 -3.99 3.01 10.73
N ALA A 74 -2.86 3.73 10.66
CA ALA A 74 -2.09 3.87 9.44
C ALA A 74 -1.51 2.52 8.98
N ARG A 75 -0.98 1.72 9.91
CA ARG A 75 -0.50 0.35 9.63
C ARG A 75 -1.63 -0.54 9.14
N ALA A 76 -2.78 -0.53 9.81
CA ALA A 76 -3.94 -1.32 9.40
C ALA A 76 -4.43 -0.92 8.00
N LYS A 77 -4.55 0.39 7.73
CA LYS A 77 -4.92 0.90 6.40
C LYS A 77 -3.91 0.53 5.32
N ALA A 78 -2.62 0.59 5.60
CA ALA A 78 -1.58 0.18 4.66
C ALA A 78 -1.70 -1.30 4.30
N VAL A 79 -1.83 -2.18 5.30
CA VAL A 79 -2.00 -3.62 5.07
C VAL A 79 -3.27 -3.92 4.28
N ALA A 80 -4.40 -3.29 4.65
CA ALA A 80 -5.66 -3.44 3.94
C ALA A 80 -5.56 -2.98 2.48
N THR A 81 -4.96 -1.81 2.24
CA THR A 81 -4.77 -1.25 0.89
C THR A 81 -3.90 -2.16 0.03
N VAL A 82 -2.81 -2.70 0.58
CA VAL A 82 -1.94 -3.63 -0.15
C VAL A 82 -2.68 -4.92 -0.49
N ALA A 83 -3.48 -5.46 0.44
CA ALA A 83 -4.28 -6.65 0.20
C ALA A 83 -5.34 -6.40 -0.89
N GLU A 84 -6.09 -5.31 -0.80
CA GLU A 84 -7.10 -4.91 -1.79
C GLU A 84 -6.48 -4.74 -3.18
N LYS A 85 -5.37 -4.01 -3.29
CA LYS A 85 -4.68 -3.81 -4.57
C LYS A 85 -4.11 -5.10 -5.14
N ARG A 86 -3.56 -5.99 -4.30
CA ARG A 86 -3.11 -7.31 -4.76
C ARG A 86 -4.25 -8.13 -5.34
N GLU A 87 -5.42 -8.10 -4.70
CA GLU A 87 -6.58 -8.83 -5.20
C GLU A 87 -7.12 -8.24 -6.50
N ALA A 88 -7.24 -6.91 -6.58
CA ALA A 88 -7.63 -6.22 -7.81
C ALA A 88 -6.66 -6.54 -8.98
N ILE A 89 -5.34 -6.48 -8.72
CA ILE A 89 -4.33 -6.81 -9.73
C ILE A 89 -4.45 -8.28 -10.18
N LYS A 90 -4.71 -9.23 -9.28
CA LYS A 90 -4.91 -10.62 -9.67
C LYS A 90 -6.12 -10.78 -10.59
N LEU A 91 -7.24 -10.15 -10.24
CA LEU A 91 -8.45 -10.19 -11.06
C LEU A 91 -8.22 -9.57 -12.45
N ASP A 92 -7.53 -8.44 -12.51
CA ASP A 92 -7.17 -7.79 -13.78
C ASP A 92 -6.25 -8.69 -14.62
N VAL A 93 -5.23 -9.30 -14.01
CA VAL A 93 -4.32 -10.23 -14.68
C VAL A 93 -5.06 -11.46 -15.19
N GLU A 94 -5.96 -12.04 -14.41
CA GLU A 94 -6.78 -13.17 -14.85
C GLU A 94 -7.71 -12.79 -16.01
N ALA A 95 -8.31 -11.60 -15.98
CA ALA A 95 -9.17 -11.11 -17.04
C ALA A 95 -8.39 -10.88 -18.34
N GLU A 96 -7.23 -10.24 -18.27
CA GLU A 96 -6.33 -10.05 -19.42
C GLU A 96 -5.79 -11.37 -19.96
N TYR A 97 -5.44 -12.31 -19.07
CA TYR A 97 -5.01 -13.65 -19.47
C TYR A 97 -6.10 -14.38 -20.23
N ARG A 98 -7.35 -14.36 -19.77
CA ARG A 98 -8.48 -14.97 -20.48
C ARG A 98 -8.69 -14.36 -21.85
N LYS A 99 -8.72 -13.02 -21.96
CA LYS A 99 -8.84 -12.32 -23.26
C LYS A 99 -7.70 -12.71 -24.21
N LEU A 100 -6.47 -12.77 -23.70
CA LEU A 100 -5.31 -13.13 -24.50
C LEU A 100 -5.40 -14.59 -24.96
N SER A 101 -5.79 -15.51 -24.08
CA SER A 101 -5.99 -16.92 -24.44
C SER A 101 -7.09 -17.10 -25.48
N GLU A 102 -8.20 -16.36 -25.37
CA GLU A 102 -9.27 -16.37 -26.38
C GLU A 102 -8.76 -15.85 -27.73
N SER A 103 -8.10 -14.68 -27.74
CA SER A 103 -7.54 -14.09 -28.97
C SER A 103 -6.50 -14.99 -29.62
N LEU A 104 -5.62 -15.63 -28.83
CA LEU A 104 -4.65 -16.59 -29.34
C LEU A 104 -5.34 -17.84 -29.90
N GLY A 105 -6.40 -18.32 -29.25
CA GLY A 105 -7.20 -19.44 -29.73
C GLY A 105 -7.84 -19.16 -31.10
N GLU A 106 -8.41 -17.97 -31.26
CA GLU A 106 -8.96 -17.51 -32.55
C GLU A 106 -7.88 -17.40 -33.63
N GLN A 107 -6.71 -16.83 -33.31
CA GLN A 107 -5.59 -16.71 -34.24
C GLN A 107 -5.05 -18.07 -34.68
N ILE A 108 -4.98 -19.04 -33.76
CA ILE A 108 -4.57 -20.41 -34.07
C ILE A 108 -5.59 -21.06 -35.00
N ALA A 109 -6.89 -20.93 -34.70
CA ALA A 109 -7.95 -21.48 -35.54
C ALA A 109 -7.96 -20.86 -36.96
N GLU A 110 -7.74 -19.55 -37.06
CA GLU A 110 -7.61 -18.87 -38.36
C GLU A 110 -6.35 -19.34 -39.12
N ALA A 111 -5.21 -19.47 -38.44
CA ALA A 111 -3.98 -19.97 -39.04
C ALA A 111 -4.14 -21.40 -39.54
N ASP A 112 -4.77 -22.30 -38.78
CA ASP A 112 -5.07 -23.67 -39.18
C ASP A 112 -5.98 -23.70 -40.42
N ALA A 113 -7.04 -22.87 -40.44
CA ALA A 113 -7.91 -22.76 -41.60
C ALA A 113 -7.15 -22.28 -42.86
N ARG A 114 -6.25 -21.30 -42.71
CA ARG A 114 -5.38 -20.83 -43.82
C ARG A 114 -4.42 -21.90 -44.30
N ILE A 115 -3.83 -22.68 -43.38
CA ILE A 115 -2.93 -23.80 -43.73
C ILE A 115 -3.69 -24.86 -44.53
N VAL A 116 -4.88 -25.26 -44.08
CA VAL A 116 -5.73 -26.23 -44.80
C VAL A 116 -6.10 -25.70 -46.19
N ALA A 117 -6.54 -24.45 -46.29
CA ALA A 117 -6.88 -23.84 -47.56
C ALA A 117 -5.67 -23.74 -48.52
N ALA A 118 -4.50 -23.39 -48.01
CA ALA A 118 -3.26 -23.34 -48.79
C ALA A 118 -2.84 -24.74 -49.27
N LYS A 119 -2.98 -25.77 -48.42
CA LYS A 119 -2.73 -27.16 -48.77
C LYS A 119 -3.66 -27.63 -49.88
N ASP A 120 -4.96 -27.37 -49.76
CA ASP A 120 -5.95 -27.76 -50.77
C ASP A 120 -5.73 -27.03 -52.10
N LYS A 121 -5.35 -25.74 -52.05
CA LYS A 121 -4.98 -24.98 -53.24
C LYS A 121 -3.74 -25.57 -53.90
N ALA A 122 -2.67 -25.82 -53.15
CA ALA A 122 -1.45 -26.41 -53.69
C ALA A 122 -1.70 -27.78 -54.33
N LEU A 123 -2.54 -28.63 -53.72
CA LEU A 123 -2.93 -29.92 -54.30
C LEU A 123 -3.70 -29.75 -55.62
N LYS A 124 -4.60 -28.77 -55.71
CA LYS A 124 -5.31 -28.44 -56.96
C LYS A 124 -4.35 -27.94 -58.04
N ASP A 125 -3.45 -27.03 -57.69
CA ASP A 125 -2.48 -26.46 -58.63
C ASP A 125 -1.54 -27.56 -59.17
N ILE A 126 -1.11 -28.51 -58.31
CA ILE A 126 -0.33 -29.68 -58.74
C ILE A 126 -1.13 -30.58 -59.69
N ARG A 127 -2.41 -30.83 -59.43
CA ARG A 127 -3.26 -31.64 -60.33
C ARG A 127 -3.36 -31.00 -61.72
N VAL A 128 -3.62 -29.70 -61.79
CA VAL A 128 -3.70 -28.96 -63.05
C VAL A 128 -2.36 -29.00 -63.79
N MET A 129 -1.26 -28.70 -63.11
CA MET A 129 0.09 -28.76 -63.69
C MET A 129 0.44 -30.18 -64.18
N THR A 130 0.07 -31.21 -63.42
CA THR A 130 0.34 -32.62 -63.80
C THR A 130 -0.47 -33.00 -65.02
N ALA A 131 -1.74 -32.62 -65.10
CA ALA A 131 -2.59 -32.87 -66.27
C ALA A 131 -2.03 -32.21 -67.54
N ASP A 132 -1.55 -30.95 -67.44
CA ASP A 132 -0.93 -30.24 -68.55
C ASP A 132 0.42 -30.87 -68.98
N VAL A 133 1.26 -31.27 -68.02
CA VAL A 133 2.53 -31.97 -68.32
C VAL A 133 2.26 -33.32 -68.96
N CYS A 134 1.31 -34.11 -68.46
CA CYS A 134 0.93 -35.38 -69.07
C CYS A 134 0.35 -35.17 -70.48
N GLY A 135 -0.49 -34.16 -70.69
CA GLY A 135 -1.05 -33.83 -72.00
C GLY A 135 0.02 -33.44 -73.03
N SER A 136 0.94 -32.53 -72.66
CA SER A 136 2.06 -32.14 -73.52
C SER A 136 3.02 -33.31 -73.82
N LEU A 137 3.26 -34.20 -72.84
CA LEU A 137 4.07 -35.40 -73.05
C LEU A 137 3.40 -36.38 -74.01
N ILE A 138 2.09 -36.63 -73.87
CA ILE A 138 1.33 -37.49 -74.77
C ILE A 138 1.35 -36.93 -76.19
N GLN A 139 1.12 -35.62 -76.36
CA GLN A 139 1.15 -34.96 -77.66
C GLN A 139 2.53 -35.07 -78.33
N SER A 140 3.62 -34.85 -77.58
CA SER A 140 4.99 -34.92 -78.11
C SER A 140 5.45 -36.33 -78.47
N VAL A 141 5.01 -37.37 -77.72
CA VAL A 141 5.47 -38.75 -77.91
C VAL A 141 4.59 -39.52 -78.91
N SER A 142 3.27 -39.34 -78.85
CA SER A 142 2.30 -40.15 -79.62
C SER A 142 1.68 -39.41 -80.80
N GLY A 143 1.80 -38.07 -80.87
CA GLY A 143 1.23 -37.25 -81.94
C GLY A 143 -0.32 -37.21 -81.97
N LEU A 144 -0.97 -37.84 -80.98
CA LEU A 144 -2.43 -37.89 -80.83
C LEU A 144 -2.89 -36.74 -79.94
N ASP A 145 -3.89 -36.00 -80.39
CA ASP A 145 -4.58 -34.99 -79.60
C ASP A 145 -5.73 -35.67 -78.84
N LEU A 146 -5.48 -35.98 -77.57
CA LEU A 146 -6.45 -36.61 -76.67
C LEU A 146 -7.20 -35.54 -75.90
N ASP A 147 -8.49 -35.75 -75.66
CA ASP A 147 -9.33 -34.80 -74.93
C ASP A 147 -8.73 -34.51 -73.53
N GLN A 148 -8.40 -33.25 -73.28
CA GLN A 148 -7.77 -32.76 -72.06
C GLN A 148 -8.62 -33.10 -70.82
N LYS A 149 -9.95 -33.21 -70.97
CA LYS A 149 -10.85 -33.67 -69.90
C LYS A 149 -10.65 -35.14 -69.53
N ALA A 150 -10.38 -36.02 -70.50
CA ALA A 150 -10.16 -37.44 -70.23
C ALA A 150 -8.81 -37.67 -69.51
N ILE A 151 -7.79 -36.88 -69.87
CA ILE A 151 -6.47 -36.90 -69.22
C ILE A 151 -6.57 -36.38 -67.78
N ALA A 152 -7.26 -35.26 -67.57
CA ALA A 152 -7.49 -34.71 -66.23
C ALA A 152 -8.24 -35.71 -65.33
N ALA A 153 -9.28 -36.39 -65.84
CA ALA A 153 -10.03 -37.39 -65.10
C ALA A 153 -9.17 -38.60 -64.65
N GLN A 154 -8.25 -39.06 -65.51
CA GLN A 154 -7.35 -40.16 -65.17
C GLN A 154 -6.23 -39.75 -64.19
N VAL A 155 -5.73 -38.51 -64.30
CA VAL A 155 -4.78 -37.96 -63.32
C VAL A 155 -5.45 -37.81 -61.96
N ASP A 156 -6.70 -37.33 -61.91
CA ASP A 156 -7.48 -37.22 -60.68
C ASP A 156 -7.71 -38.58 -60.01
N GLU A 157 -8.13 -39.61 -60.77
CA GLU A 157 -8.33 -40.98 -60.27
C GLU A 157 -7.05 -41.56 -59.63
N LYS A 158 -5.89 -41.35 -60.27
CA LYS A 158 -4.61 -41.80 -59.73
C LYS A 158 -4.16 -40.98 -58.53
N PHE A 159 -4.44 -39.68 -58.49
CA PHE A 159 -4.13 -38.82 -57.34
C PHE A 159 -4.94 -39.20 -56.10
N ASP A 160 -6.23 -39.51 -56.29
CA ASP A 160 -7.12 -39.92 -55.20
C ASP A 160 -6.73 -41.29 -54.63
N ALA A 161 -6.35 -42.25 -55.48
CA ALA A 161 -5.83 -43.55 -55.06
C ALA A 161 -4.52 -43.45 -54.25
N VAL A 162 -3.63 -42.51 -54.59
CA VAL A 162 -2.38 -42.26 -53.83
C VAL A 162 -2.68 -41.57 -52.49
N ARG A 163 -3.66 -40.67 -52.44
CA ARG A 163 -4.08 -40.01 -51.20
C ARG A 163 -4.70 -40.99 -50.20
N GLU A 164 -5.51 -41.95 -50.65
CA GLU A 164 -6.07 -42.99 -49.79
C GLU A 164 -5.01 -43.91 -49.19
N ASN A 165 -3.98 -44.27 -49.97
CA ASN A 165 -2.87 -45.11 -49.48
C ASN A 165 -1.91 -44.39 -48.52
N GLY A 166 -1.83 -43.05 -48.56
CA GLY A 166 -0.90 -42.26 -47.74
C GLY A 166 -1.43 -41.78 -46.39
N ASN A 167 -2.71 -42.06 -46.08
CA ASN A 167 -3.37 -41.63 -44.84
C ASN A 167 -3.60 -42.80 -43.85
N GLY A 168 -2.88 -43.92 -44.04
CA GLY A 168 -2.77 -45.06 -43.12
C GLY A 168 -1.45 -45.08 -42.37
#